data_AF-A0A1Y3MRW4-F1
#
_entry.id   AF-A0A1Y3MRW4-F1
#
_cell.length_a   1.000
_cell.length_b   1.000
_cell.length_c   1.000
_cell.angle_alpha   90.00
_cell.angle_beta   90.00
_cell.angle_gamma   90.00
#
_symmetry.space_group_name_H-M   'P 1'
#
loop_
_entity.id
_entity.type
_entity.pdbx_description
1 polymer ?
#
loop_
_entity_poly.entity_id
_entity_poly.type
_entity_poly.pdbx_seq_one_letter_code
_entity_poly.pdbx_strand_id
1 'polypeptide(L)'
;MDQNNIKTLEQKRNYALYLMINNKKKKLPKFLKKHDITLKELVSLKDMDMLIFLIENNASLSMIKNILKEYDNLDYTYDFKLMGKKTPLFSAIKFNRFDIADTLIKNGADINYEMEYVNILYYLDCNGLLNKENLKYIINSGFDIYNIDSHIINSLSPEFIKIIFRYTFYDNHFILNLIRHSRQNIPLPQNELNNMIEEQFSHIFIENSWYMKAIEKEKYNNIGIFLQNDHNYIDSEEIIKFGKIVENEKEKESKVFGLFNNYDAKYHINKKYDFVKKLQSNQLNFDINKEVIEEYVIKDIDIVRENVKCIITEGNKEQLSHYLKDNKIKITELNTEDFDVLLFAIEYTGTTDRDMAVILYITGFYVDSIDTRIERNSTFIIPAIPVLRKNKFKTADVYIIKKRDLYFKFV
;
A
#
# COMPACT_ATOMS: atom_id res chain seq x y z
N MET A 1 -15.53 44.41 -14.00
CA MET A 1 -14.46 44.81 -14.93
C MET A 1 -15.05 45.65 -16.04
N ASP A 2 -14.55 46.87 -16.25
CA ASP A 2 -14.92 47.73 -17.37
C ASP A 2 -14.15 47.30 -18.63
N GLN A 3 -14.87 47.01 -19.71
CA GLN A 3 -14.31 46.52 -20.97
C GLN A 3 -13.55 47.62 -21.73
N ASN A 4 -13.75 48.90 -21.39
CA ASN A 4 -13.20 50.03 -22.14
C ASN A 4 -11.73 50.34 -21.82
N ASN A 5 -11.14 49.73 -20.77
CA ASN A 5 -9.75 49.95 -20.36
C ASN A 5 -8.84 48.72 -20.55
N ILE A 6 -9.25 47.73 -21.36
CA ILE A 6 -8.49 46.51 -21.61
C ILE A 6 -7.42 46.77 -22.69
N LYS A 7 -6.15 46.72 -22.31
CA LYS A 7 -4.99 47.00 -23.18
C LYS A 7 -4.13 45.76 -23.44
N THR A 8 -3.80 45.00 -22.40
CA THR A 8 -2.88 43.85 -22.52
C THR A 8 -3.61 42.56 -22.86
N LEU A 9 -2.90 41.59 -23.43
CA LEU A 9 -3.47 40.27 -23.73
C LEU A 9 -3.93 39.54 -22.45
N GLU A 10 -3.22 39.73 -21.34
CA GLU A 10 -3.61 39.23 -20.02
C GLU A 10 -4.94 39.81 -19.54
N GLN A 11 -5.12 41.14 -19.65
CA GLN A 11 -6.40 41.79 -19.32
C GLN A 11 -7.53 41.29 -20.22
N LYS A 12 -7.23 41.05 -21.51
CA LYS A 12 -8.18 40.46 -22.45
C LYS A 12 -8.57 39.04 -22.03
N ARG A 13 -7.61 38.20 -21.63
CA ARG A 13 -7.86 36.84 -21.09
C ARG A 13 -8.73 36.89 -19.85
N ASN A 14 -8.39 37.73 -18.87
CA ASN A 14 -9.12 37.83 -17.61
C ASN A 14 -10.58 38.25 -17.83
N TYR A 15 -10.84 39.16 -18.77
CA TYR A 15 -12.21 39.51 -19.15
C TYR A 15 -12.92 38.39 -19.89
N ALA A 16 -12.25 37.68 -20.79
CA ALA A 16 -12.81 36.50 -21.46
C ALA A 16 -13.21 35.41 -20.45
N LEU A 17 -12.34 35.11 -19.47
CA LEU A 17 -12.62 34.19 -18.37
C LEU A 17 -13.84 34.63 -17.57
N TYR A 18 -13.95 35.92 -17.22
CA TYR A 18 -15.13 36.47 -16.58
C TYR A 18 -16.41 36.21 -17.40
N LEU A 19 -16.39 36.44 -18.72
CA LEU A 19 -17.53 36.17 -19.58
C LEU A 19 -17.88 34.67 -19.63
N MET A 20 -16.89 33.80 -19.64
CA MET A 20 -17.06 32.35 -19.69
C MET A 20 -17.65 31.80 -18.39
N ILE A 21 -17.08 32.18 -17.23
CA ILE A 21 -17.58 31.78 -15.91
C ILE A 21 -19.03 32.24 -15.72
N ASN A 22 -19.34 33.48 -16.12
CA ASN A 22 -20.70 34.04 -16.01
C ASN A 22 -21.64 33.63 -17.15
N ASN A 23 -21.27 32.60 -17.93
CA ASN A 23 -22.05 32.02 -19.03
C ASN A 23 -22.57 33.04 -20.06
N LYS A 24 -21.80 34.10 -20.34
CA LYS A 24 -22.18 35.18 -21.26
C LYS A 24 -21.92 34.78 -22.73
N LYS A 25 -22.52 33.68 -23.18
CA LYS A 25 -22.30 33.07 -24.52
C LYS A 25 -22.40 34.06 -25.69
N LYS A 26 -23.36 34.98 -25.65
CA LYS A 26 -23.56 35.99 -26.72
C LYS A 26 -22.54 37.14 -26.67
N LYS A 27 -21.90 37.38 -25.53
CA LYS A 27 -20.95 38.49 -25.33
C LYS A 27 -19.52 38.09 -25.69
N LEU A 28 -19.13 36.84 -25.43
CA LEU A 28 -17.76 36.38 -25.69
C LEU A 28 -17.33 36.55 -27.17
N PRO A 29 -18.09 36.10 -28.19
CA PRO A 29 -17.69 36.30 -29.60
C PRO A 29 -17.61 37.78 -29.99
N LYS A 30 -18.51 38.62 -29.45
CA LYS A 30 -18.51 40.06 -29.69
C LYS A 30 -17.27 40.72 -29.09
N PHE A 31 -16.86 40.29 -27.89
CA PHE A 31 -15.65 40.74 -27.23
C PHE A 31 -14.41 40.37 -28.05
N LEU A 32 -14.26 39.09 -28.41
CA LEU A 32 -13.12 38.60 -29.19
C LEU A 32 -12.98 39.37 -30.51
N LYS A 33 -14.09 39.53 -31.26
CA LYS A 33 -14.12 40.30 -32.51
C LYS A 33 -13.78 41.79 -32.32
N LYS A 34 -14.29 42.44 -31.27
CA LYS A 34 -14.04 43.87 -31.01
C LYS A 34 -12.55 44.14 -30.75
N HIS A 35 -11.86 43.21 -30.12
CA HIS A 35 -10.47 43.38 -29.69
C HIS A 35 -9.45 42.69 -30.60
N ASP A 36 -9.92 42.15 -31.75
CA ASP A 36 -9.14 41.43 -32.76
C ASP A 36 -8.23 40.35 -32.13
N ILE A 37 -8.85 39.44 -31.39
CA ILE A 37 -8.18 38.34 -30.69
C ILE A 37 -8.95 37.03 -30.87
N THR A 38 -8.21 35.92 -30.83
CA THR A 38 -8.74 34.55 -30.86
C THR A 38 -8.67 33.90 -29.47
N LEU A 39 -9.42 32.80 -29.27
CA LEU A 39 -9.29 32.00 -28.04
C LEU A 39 -7.91 31.33 -27.97
N LYS A 40 -7.37 30.86 -29.10
CA LYS A 40 -6.03 30.26 -29.19
C LYS A 40 -4.94 31.18 -28.64
N GLU A 41 -4.97 32.46 -29.02
CA GLU A 41 -4.02 33.45 -28.50
C GLU A 41 -4.14 33.61 -26.98
N LEU A 42 -5.35 33.59 -26.43
CA LEU A 42 -5.56 33.71 -24.98
C LEU A 42 -5.08 32.46 -24.23
N VAL A 43 -5.32 31.27 -24.78
CA VAL A 43 -4.89 29.98 -24.23
C VAL A 43 -3.37 29.84 -24.24
N SER A 44 -2.68 30.44 -25.23
CA SER A 44 -1.22 30.35 -25.36
C SER A 44 -0.42 31.05 -24.27
N LEU A 45 -1.06 31.84 -23.40
CA LEU A 45 -0.41 32.53 -22.29
C LEU A 45 0.00 31.55 -21.17
N LYS A 46 1.31 31.41 -20.94
CA LYS A 46 1.91 30.39 -20.07
C LYS A 46 1.79 30.63 -18.56
N ASP A 47 1.25 31.75 -18.13
CA ASP A 47 1.14 32.13 -16.71
C ASP A 47 -0.12 31.56 -16.02
N MET A 48 -1.10 31.06 -16.79
CA MET A 48 -2.26 30.34 -16.28
C MET A 48 -2.81 29.37 -17.33
N ASP A 49 -3.18 28.15 -16.90
CA ASP A 49 -3.99 27.27 -17.75
C ASP A 49 -5.48 27.66 -17.69
N MET A 50 -6.02 28.13 -18.83
CA MET A 50 -7.41 28.58 -18.91
C MET A 50 -8.42 27.44 -18.73
N LEU A 51 -8.17 26.25 -19.28
CA LEU A 51 -9.08 25.11 -19.19
C LEU A 51 -9.24 24.68 -17.73
N ILE A 52 -8.14 24.42 -17.03
CA ILE A 52 -8.12 24.07 -15.60
C ILE A 52 -8.82 25.17 -14.81
N PHE A 53 -8.47 26.45 -15.03
CA PHE A 53 -9.11 27.57 -14.32
C PHE A 53 -10.63 27.59 -14.48
N LEU A 54 -11.15 27.38 -15.70
CA LEU A 54 -12.58 27.35 -15.96
C LEU A 54 -13.29 26.15 -15.32
N ILE A 55 -12.65 24.99 -15.31
CA ILE A 55 -13.17 23.79 -14.65
C ILE A 55 -13.36 24.06 -13.16
N GLU A 56 -12.31 24.56 -12.50
CA GLU A 56 -12.29 24.82 -11.05
C GLU A 56 -13.18 26.00 -10.64
N ASN A 57 -13.47 26.93 -11.55
CA ASN A 57 -14.38 28.07 -11.31
C ASN A 57 -15.80 27.84 -11.84
N ASN A 58 -16.23 26.57 -11.89
CA ASN A 58 -17.61 26.18 -12.20
C ASN A 58 -18.15 26.73 -13.54
N ALA A 59 -17.28 26.91 -14.55
CA ALA A 59 -17.74 27.33 -15.86
C ALA A 59 -18.67 26.27 -16.48
N SER A 60 -19.73 26.69 -17.16
CA SER A 60 -20.70 25.74 -17.75
C SER A 60 -20.04 24.80 -18.76
N LEU A 61 -20.56 23.56 -18.88
CA LEU A 61 -20.07 22.57 -19.86
C LEU A 61 -19.96 23.13 -21.28
N SER A 62 -20.91 23.99 -21.68
CA SER A 62 -20.89 24.63 -23.00
C SER A 62 -19.69 25.57 -23.21
N MET A 63 -19.20 26.22 -22.15
CA MET A 63 -18.02 27.08 -22.24
C MET A 63 -16.74 26.26 -22.28
N ILE A 64 -16.71 25.15 -21.53
CA ILE A 64 -15.61 24.18 -21.59
C ILE A 64 -15.49 23.60 -23.00
N LYS A 65 -16.60 23.13 -23.59
CA LYS A 65 -16.63 22.64 -24.98
C LYS A 65 -16.16 23.67 -26.01
N ASN A 66 -16.32 24.97 -25.75
CA ASN A 66 -15.83 26.00 -26.67
C ASN A 66 -14.31 26.13 -26.63
N ILE A 67 -13.70 26.05 -25.45
CA ILE A 67 -12.24 26.22 -25.30
C ILE A 67 -11.46 24.93 -25.56
N LEU A 68 -12.07 23.76 -25.35
CA LEU A 68 -11.42 22.47 -25.58
C LEU A 68 -10.84 22.31 -26.99
N LYS A 69 -11.44 22.96 -27.99
CA LYS A 69 -10.99 22.93 -29.38
C LYS A 69 -9.64 23.61 -29.61
N GLU A 70 -9.19 24.41 -28.65
CA GLU A 70 -7.92 25.13 -28.71
C GLU A 70 -6.76 24.33 -28.09
N TYR A 71 -7.04 23.14 -27.55
CA TYR A 71 -6.07 22.25 -26.93
C TYR A 71 -5.83 21.03 -27.82
N ASP A 72 -4.55 20.76 -28.14
CA ASP A 72 -4.16 19.62 -28.98
C ASP A 72 -4.10 18.30 -28.19
N ASN A 73 -3.88 18.39 -26.87
CA ASN A 73 -3.80 17.26 -25.93
C ASN A 73 -4.45 17.67 -24.60
N LEU A 74 -5.02 16.71 -23.87
CA LEU A 74 -5.63 16.89 -22.55
C LEU A 74 -4.84 16.22 -21.42
N ASP A 75 -3.88 15.37 -21.76
CA ASP A 75 -3.01 14.64 -20.84
C ASP A 75 -1.74 15.43 -20.57
N TYR A 76 -1.88 16.53 -19.85
CA TYR A 76 -0.79 17.40 -19.48
C TYR A 76 -0.87 17.84 -18.03
N THR A 77 0.28 18.18 -17.48
CA THR A 77 0.43 18.68 -16.12
C THR A 77 0.80 20.16 -16.15
N TYR A 78 0.03 20.98 -15.44
CA TYR A 78 0.33 22.39 -15.23
C TYR A 78 0.74 22.64 -13.77
N ASP A 79 1.90 23.28 -13.58
CA ASP A 79 2.43 23.63 -12.27
C ASP A 79 1.95 25.02 -11.83
N PHE A 80 0.95 25.03 -10.95
CA PHE A 80 0.58 26.24 -10.23
C PHE A 80 1.55 26.39 -9.06
N LYS A 81 2.64 27.14 -9.23
CA LYS A 81 3.73 27.35 -8.24
C LYS A 81 3.35 27.29 -6.75
N LEU A 82 2.21 27.88 -6.37
CA LEU A 82 1.71 27.91 -4.97
C LEU A 82 0.56 26.93 -4.67
N MET A 83 -0.08 26.36 -5.69
CA MET A 83 -1.26 25.48 -5.59
C MET A 83 -1.00 24.04 -6.08
N GLY A 84 0.25 23.73 -6.43
CA GLY A 84 0.69 22.42 -6.89
C GLY A 84 0.38 22.13 -8.36
N LYS A 85 0.75 20.92 -8.77
CA LYS A 85 0.55 20.39 -10.12
C LYS A 85 -0.89 19.91 -10.31
N LYS A 86 -1.45 20.13 -11.50
CA LYS A 86 -2.83 19.77 -11.84
C LYS A 86 -2.94 19.32 -13.30
N THR A 87 -3.94 18.51 -13.58
CA THR A 87 -4.40 18.18 -14.94
C THR A 87 -5.85 18.62 -15.12
N PRO A 88 -6.31 18.84 -16.36
CA PRO A 88 -7.72 19.11 -16.63
C PRO A 88 -8.66 18.06 -16.05
N LEU A 89 -8.33 16.77 -16.24
CA LEU A 89 -9.18 15.66 -15.82
C LEU A 89 -9.20 15.52 -14.28
N PHE A 90 -8.06 15.65 -13.63
CA PHE A 90 -7.96 15.56 -12.17
C PHE A 90 -8.74 16.71 -11.52
N SER A 91 -8.65 17.93 -12.07
CA SER A 91 -9.46 19.06 -11.60
C SER A 91 -10.95 18.82 -11.78
N ALA A 92 -11.40 18.24 -12.89
CA ALA A 92 -12.83 17.94 -13.10
C ALA A 92 -13.35 16.91 -12.06
N ILE A 93 -12.59 15.84 -11.85
CA ILE A 93 -12.97 14.74 -10.94
C ILE A 93 -12.89 15.17 -9.47
N LYS A 94 -11.87 15.97 -9.10
CA LYS A 94 -11.75 16.59 -7.76
C LYS A 94 -13.04 17.31 -7.35
N PHE A 95 -13.65 18.05 -8.27
CA PHE A 95 -14.87 18.82 -8.03
C PHE A 95 -16.16 18.06 -8.36
N ASN A 96 -16.08 16.74 -8.53
CA ASN A 96 -17.20 15.87 -8.93
C ASN A 96 -17.95 16.37 -10.19
N ARG A 97 -17.25 17.07 -11.09
CA ARG A 97 -17.81 17.60 -12.34
C ARG A 97 -17.76 16.52 -13.42
N PHE A 98 -18.50 15.44 -13.18
CA PHE A 98 -18.49 14.26 -14.04
C PHE A 98 -18.97 14.54 -15.47
N ASP A 99 -19.84 15.53 -15.68
CA ASP A 99 -20.25 15.99 -17.01
C ASP A 99 -19.09 16.56 -17.84
N ILE A 100 -18.16 17.26 -17.18
CA ILE A 100 -16.91 17.73 -17.76
C ILE A 100 -15.92 16.57 -17.90
N ALA A 101 -15.73 15.75 -16.87
CA ALA A 101 -14.79 14.64 -16.91
C ALA A 101 -15.13 13.68 -18.07
N ASP A 102 -16.41 13.33 -18.25
CA ASP A 102 -16.92 12.57 -19.40
C ASP A 102 -16.56 13.25 -20.72
N THR A 103 -16.69 14.58 -20.77
CA THR A 103 -16.38 15.35 -21.98
C THR A 103 -14.89 15.36 -22.26
N LEU A 104 -14.03 15.46 -21.24
CA LEU A 104 -12.58 15.39 -21.39
C LEU A 104 -12.16 14.00 -21.90
N ILE A 105 -12.66 12.92 -21.28
CA ILE A 105 -12.37 11.54 -21.68
C ILE A 105 -12.83 11.29 -23.12
N LYS A 106 -14.04 11.76 -23.50
CA LYS A 106 -14.53 11.69 -24.88
C LYS A 106 -13.68 12.46 -25.89
N ASN A 107 -12.90 13.45 -25.45
CA ASN A 107 -11.96 14.21 -26.28
C ASN A 107 -10.51 13.72 -26.11
N GLY A 108 -10.31 12.51 -25.56
CA GLY A 108 -9.01 11.84 -25.52
C GLY A 108 -8.21 12.02 -24.24
N ALA A 109 -8.78 12.58 -23.16
CA ALA A 109 -8.10 12.56 -21.86
C ALA A 109 -8.08 11.14 -21.28
N ASP A 110 -6.92 10.70 -20.81
CA ASP A 110 -6.73 9.38 -20.23
C ASP A 110 -6.99 9.40 -18.71
N ILE A 111 -7.90 8.54 -18.24
CA ILE A 111 -8.18 8.33 -16.81
C ILE A 111 -6.97 7.76 -16.05
N ASN A 112 -6.07 7.09 -16.77
CA ASN A 112 -4.84 6.50 -16.25
C ASN A 112 -3.61 7.40 -16.41
N TYR A 113 -3.79 8.65 -16.86
CA TYR A 113 -2.68 9.60 -16.94
C TYR A 113 -2.02 9.81 -15.58
N GLU A 114 -0.69 9.84 -15.56
CA GLU A 114 0.11 10.05 -14.36
C GLU A 114 0.87 11.38 -14.41
N MET A 115 0.74 12.17 -13.33
CA MET A 115 1.56 13.35 -13.11
C MET A 115 2.87 12.95 -12.42
N GLU A 116 3.92 12.65 -13.17
CA GLU A 116 5.22 12.23 -12.61
C GLU A 116 5.06 11.04 -11.63
N TYR A 117 4.47 9.95 -12.11
CA TYR A 117 4.16 8.74 -11.33
C TYR A 117 3.05 8.90 -10.29
N VAL A 118 2.31 10.02 -10.31
CA VAL A 118 1.13 10.24 -9.46
C VAL A 118 -0.14 10.06 -10.28
N ASN A 119 -0.80 8.93 -10.08
CA ASN A 119 -2.14 8.69 -10.64
C ASN A 119 -3.24 9.45 -9.87
N ILE A 120 -4.46 9.41 -10.39
CA ILE A 120 -5.58 10.18 -9.86
C ILE A 120 -5.99 9.79 -8.44
N LEU A 121 -5.89 8.50 -8.09
CA LEU A 121 -6.24 8.03 -6.74
C LEU A 121 -5.24 8.57 -5.71
N TYR A 122 -3.94 8.44 -6.00
CA TYR A 122 -2.90 8.99 -5.14
C TYR A 122 -3.06 10.51 -4.97
N TYR A 123 -3.27 11.23 -6.09
CA TYR A 123 -3.47 12.68 -6.08
C TYR A 123 -4.64 13.09 -5.17
N LEU A 124 -5.80 12.46 -5.31
CA LEU A 124 -6.98 12.82 -4.55
C LEU A 124 -6.84 12.44 -3.06
N ASP A 125 -6.29 11.28 -2.76
CA ASP A 125 -6.15 10.78 -1.38
C ASP A 125 -5.18 11.63 -0.56
N CYS A 126 -3.96 11.86 -1.08
CA CYS A 126 -2.93 12.64 -0.39
C CYS A 126 -3.32 14.10 -0.15
N ASN A 127 -4.25 14.65 -0.95
CA ASN A 127 -4.77 16.00 -0.78
C ASN A 127 -6.08 16.06 0.02
N GLY A 128 -6.60 14.93 0.52
CA GLY A 128 -7.87 14.87 1.26
C GLY A 128 -9.10 15.21 0.39
N LEU A 129 -9.01 14.96 -0.91
CA LEU A 129 -10.03 15.28 -1.92
C LEU A 129 -10.81 14.04 -2.39
N LEU A 130 -10.32 12.84 -2.07
CA LEU A 130 -10.97 11.59 -2.42
C LEU A 130 -12.27 11.41 -1.62
N ASN A 131 -13.35 11.07 -2.32
CA ASN A 131 -14.67 10.83 -1.74
C ASN A 131 -15.36 9.65 -2.46
N LYS A 132 -16.49 9.19 -1.94
CA LYS A 132 -17.19 8.03 -2.51
C LYS A 132 -17.66 8.24 -3.95
N GLU A 133 -18.05 9.47 -4.30
CA GLU A 133 -18.59 9.77 -5.62
C GLU A 133 -17.48 9.77 -6.66
N ASN A 134 -16.37 10.49 -6.41
CA ASN A 134 -15.26 10.50 -7.34
C ASN A 134 -14.53 9.16 -7.44
N LEU A 135 -14.39 8.41 -6.34
CA LEU A 135 -13.82 7.06 -6.38
C LEU A 135 -14.64 6.12 -7.30
N LYS A 136 -15.96 6.10 -7.13
CA LYS A 136 -16.84 5.30 -8.01
C LYS A 136 -16.75 5.74 -9.46
N TYR A 137 -16.70 7.06 -9.71
CA TYR A 137 -16.55 7.59 -11.04
C TYR A 137 -15.23 7.13 -11.68
N ILE A 138 -14.11 7.23 -10.96
CA ILE A 138 -12.78 6.82 -11.43
C ILE A 138 -12.79 5.36 -11.86
N ILE A 139 -13.26 4.46 -10.99
CA ILE A 139 -13.30 3.02 -11.28
C ILE A 139 -14.20 2.74 -12.49
N ASN A 140 -15.40 3.33 -12.53
CA ASN A 140 -16.34 3.14 -13.65
C ASN A 140 -15.87 3.76 -14.97
N SER A 141 -14.91 4.68 -14.92
CA SER A 141 -14.36 5.37 -16.11
C SER A 141 -13.21 4.61 -16.76
N GLY A 142 -12.92 3.38 -16.33
CA GLY A 142 -11.86 2.54 -16.89
C GLY A 142 -10.49 2.76 -16.25
N PHE A 143 -10.45 3.19 -14.98
CA PHE A 143 -9.21 3.24 -14.23
C PHE A 143 -8.61 1.83 -14.09
N ASP A 144 -7.34 1.71 -14.45
CA ASP A 144 -6.60 0.47 -14.38
C ASP A 144 -6.19 0.19 -12.94
N ILE A 145 -6.75 -0.88 -12.39
CA ILE A 145 -6.52 -1.34 -11.02
C ILE A 145 -5.08 -1.76 -10.78
N TYR A 146 -4.34 -2.14 -11.82
CA TYR A 146 -2.93 -2.51 -11.72
C TYR A 146 -2.04 -1.30 -11.40
N ASN A 147 -2.55 -0.07 -11.56
CA ASN A 147 -1.89 1.15 -11.10
C ASN A 147 -2.05 1.38 -9.59
N ILE A 148 -2.75 0.52 -8.87
CA ILE A 148 -2.86 0.56 -7.41
C ILE A 148 -1.72 -0.25 -6.81
N ASP A 149 -0.68 0.44 -6.35
CA ASP A 149 0.41 -0.19 -5.63
C ASP A 149 0.10 -0.39 -4.12
N SER A 150 1.02 -1.05 -3.43
CA SER A 150 0.93 -1.29 -1.98
C SER A 150 0.87 0.00 -1.14
N HIS A 151 1.39 1.12 -1.65
CA HIS A 151 1.39 2.41 -0.97
C HIS A 151 0.01 3.08 -1.06
N ILE A 152 -0.57 3.14 -2.27
CA ILE A 152 -1.89 3.72 -2.52
C ILE A 152 -2.94 2.94 -1.73
N ILE A 153 -3.01 1.61 -1.89
CA ILE A 153 -4.07 0.84 -1.23
C ILE A 153 -4.04 0.97 0.29
N ASN A 154 -2.85 1.12 0.89
CA ASN A 154 -2.69 1.27 2.34
C ASN A 154 -2.78 2.72 2.84
N SER A 155 -2.77 3.72 1.96
CA SER A 155 -3.09 5.10 2.33
C SER A 155 -4.61 5.32 2.43
N LEU A 156 -5.37 4.59 1.61
CA LEU A 156 -6.83 4.64 1.56
C LEU A 156 -7.50 4.19 2.87
N SER A 157 -8.71 4.72 3.08
CA SER A 157 -9.58 4.25 4.16
C SER A 157 -10.10 2.83 3.88
N PRO A 158 -10.39 2.02 4.92
CA PRO A 158 -11.02 0.70 4.77
C PRO A 158 -12.31 0.71 3.92
N GLU A 159 -13.06 1.81 3.98
CA GLU A 159 -14.28 1.98 3.18
C GLU A 159 -13.98 2.11 1.69
N PHE A 160 -12.92 2.86 1.32
CA PHE A 160 -12.53 3.04 -0.07
C PHE A 160 -11.94 1.76 -0.66
N ILE A 161 -11.15 1.01 0.11
CA ILE A 161 -10.64 -0.31 -0.31
C ILE A 161 -11.81 -1.26 -0.63
N LYS A 162 -12.85 -1.29 0.22
CA LYS A 162 -14.06 -2.09 -0.02
C LYS A 162 -14.82 -1.64 -1.28
N ILE A 163 -14.87 -0.34 -1.56
CA ILE A 163 -15.46 0.17 -2.81
C ILE A 163 -14.65 -0.29 -4.01
N ILE A 164 -13.30 -0.20 -3.96
CA ILE A 164 -12.43 -0.69 -5.03
C ILE A 164 -12.77 -2.15 -5.31
N PHE A 165 -12.57 -3.04 -4.34
CA PHE A 165 -12.84 -4.47 -4.52
C PHE A 165 -14.24 -4.76 -5.07
N ARG A 166 -15.28 -4.09 -4.53
CA ARG A 166 -16.66 -4.31 -5.00
C ARG A 166 -16.87 -3.96 -6.48
N TYR A 167 -16.26 -2.88 -6.96
CA TYR A 167 -16.47 -2.39 -8.33
C TYR A 167 -15.51 -3.02 -9.34
N THR A 168 -14.45 -3.68 -8.87
CA THR A 168 -13.44 -4.34 -9.71
C THR A 168 -13.75 -5.80 -9.98
N PHE A 169 -14.51 -6.49 -9.11
CA PHE A 169 -14.87 -7.89 -9.36
C PHE A 169 -15.91 -8.05 -10.47
N TYR A 170 -16.97 -7.24 -10.49
CA TYR A 170 -18.10 -7.48 -11.39
C TYR A 170 -18.16 -6.43 -12.50
N ASP A 171 -17.61 -6.77 -13.67
CA ASP A 171 -17.69 -5.87 -14.81
C ASP A 171 -19.13 -5.77 -15.37
N ASN A 172 -19.38 -4.72 -16.17
CA ASN A 172 -20.69 -4.51 -16.79
C ASN A 172 -21.10 -5.67 -17.69
N HIS A 173 -20.15 -6.35 -18.33
CA HIS A 173 -20.43 -7.46 -19.24
C HIS A 173 -20.95 -8.68 -18.46
N PHE A 174 -20.32 -9.04 -17.35
CA PHE A 174 -20.74 -10.07 -16.42
C PHE A 174 -22.15 -9.78 -15.88
N ILE A 175 -22.39 -8.56 -15.39
CA ILE A 175 -23.71 -8.16 -14.87
C ILE A 175 -24.77 -8.24 -15.97
N LEU A 176 -24.48 -7.75 -17.19
CA LEU A 176 -25.41 -7.84 -18.31
C LEU A 176 -25.66 -9.28 -18.75
N ASN A 177 -24.66 -10.16 -18.68
CA ASN A 177 -24.83 -11.57 -18.97
C ASN A 177 -25.78 -12.24 -17.96
N LEU A 178 -25.62 -11.98 -16.66
CA LEU A 178 -26.55 -12.47 -15.63
C LEU A 178 -27.99 -11.95 -15.85
N ILE A 179 -28.14 -10.67 -16.19
CA ILE A 179 -29.45 -10.07 -16.53
C ILE A 179 -30.05 -10.76 -17.76
N ARG A 180 -29.25 -11.09 -18.77
CA ARG A 180 -29.70 -11.80 -19.98
C ARG A 180 -30.26 -13.18 -19.63
N HIS A 181 -29.54 -13.98 -18.84
CA HIS A 181 -30.02 -15.29 -18.38
C HIS A 181 -31.37 -15.17 -17.66
N SER A 182 -31.49 -14.20 -16.74
CA SER A 182 -32.73 -13.93 -16.01
C SER A 182 -33.89 -13.52 -16.93
N ARG A 183 -33.68 -12.56 -17.83
CA ARG A 183 -34.76 -12.05 -18.71
C ARG A 183 -35.21 -13.04 -19.78
N GLN A 184 -34.31 -13.91 -20.23
CA GLN A 184 -34.59 -14.92 -21.25
C GLN A 184 -35.04 -16.26 -20.66
N ASN A 185 -35.17 -16.36 -19.32
CA ASN A 185 -35.44 -17.61 -18.61
C ASN A 185 -34.50 -18.76 -19.04
N ILE A 186 -33.24 -18.43 -19.32
CA ILE A 186 -32.23 -19.44 -19.65
C ILE A 186 -31.74 -20.02 -18.32
N PRO A 187 -31.96 -21.31 -18.06
CA PRO A 187 -31.44 -21.94 -16.85
C PRO A 187 -29.93 -21.80 -16.81
N LEU A 188 -29.40 -21.35 -15.67
CA LEU A 188 -27.96 -21.29 -15.43
C LEU A 188 -27.65 -22.32 -14.31
N PRO A 189 -27.04 -23.47 -14.65
CA PRO A 189 -26.63 -24.45 -13.67
C PRO A 189 -25.72 -23.84 -12.60
N GLN A 190 -25.85 -24.30 -11.35
CA GLN A 190 -25.07 -23.75 -10.23
C GLN A 190 -23.56 -23.78 -10.48
N ASN A 191 -23.04 -24.87 -11.07
CA ASN A 191 -21.62 -24.98 -11.39
C ASN A 191 -21.18 -23.96 -12.45
N GLU A 192 -22.01 -23.68 -13.46
CA GLU A 192 -21.70 -22.65 -14.46
C GLU A 192 -21.73 -21.25 -13.85
N LEU A 193 -22.70 -20.97 -12.98
CA LEU A 193 -22.76 -19.71 -12.23
C LEU A 193 -21.50 -19.53 -11.34
N ASN A 194 -21.10 -20.58 -10.63
CA ASN A 194 -19.90 -20.56 -9.80
C ASN A 194 -18.65 -20.29 -10.65
N ASN A 195 -18.46 -21.01 -11.76
CA ASN A 195 -17.35 -20.78 -12.67
C ASN A 195 -17.33 -19.34 -13.20
N MET A 196 -18.49 -18.81 -13.61
CA MET A 196 -18.60 -17.42 -14.06
C MET A 196 -18.23 -16.42 -12.96
N ILE A 197 -18.58 -16.69 -11.71
CA ILE A 197 -18.22 -15.87 -10.55
C ILE A 197 -16.72 -15.99 -10.25
N GLU A 198 -16.15 -17.20 -10.31
CA GLU A 198 -14.72 -17.46 -10.07
C GLU A 198 -13.83 -16.75 -11.09
N GLU A 199 -14.22 -16.75 -12.37
CA GLU A 199 -13.53 -15.99 -13.41
C GLU A 199 -13.43 -14.50 -13.07
N GLN A 200 -14.47 -13.92 -12.47
CA GLN A 200 -14.46 -12.52 -12.04
C GLN A 200 -13.47 -12.25 -10.89
N PHE A 201 -13.28 -13.21 -9.99
CA PHE A 201 -12.36 -13.07 -8.85
C PHE A 201 -10.88 -13.18 -9.25
N SER A 202 -10.58 -13.81 -10.39
CA SER A 202 -9.21 -13.92 -10.92
C SER A 202 -8.59 -12.58 -11.31
N HIS A 203 -9.40 -11.52 -11.48
CA HIS A 203 -8.95 -10.24 -12.01
C HIS A 203 -8.13 -9.38 -11.02
N ILE A 204 -8.08 -9.71 -9.71
CA ILE A 204 -7.37 -8.89 -8.72
C ILE A 204 -6.34 -9.69 -7.94
N PHE A 205 -5.08 -9.53 -8.30
CA PHE A 205 -3.96 -10.15 -7.59
C PHE A 205 -3.58 -9.32 -6.36
N ILE A 206 -3.90 -9.81 -5.15
CA ILE A 206 -3.46 -9.18 -3.90
C ILE A 206 -2.02 -9.63 -3.61
N GLU A 207 -1.07 -8.75 -3.91
CA GLU A 207 0.34 -9.01 -3.71
C GLU A 207 0.73 -9.09 -2.22
N ASN A 208 1.77 -9.88 -1.92
CA ASN A 208 2.40 -9.88 -0.60
C ASN A 208 2.89 -8.47 -0.18
N SER A 209 3.25 -7.62 -1.15
CA SER A 209 3.66 -6.23 -0.91
C SER A 209 2.57 -5.42 -0.20
N TRP A 210 1.28 -5.69 -0.48
CA TRP A 210 0.14 -5.02 0.14
C TRP A 210 0.03 -5.37 1.63
N TYR A 211 0.14 -6.66 1.97
CA TYR A 211 0.18 -7.15 3.34
C TYR A 211 1.39 -6.60 4.10
N MET A 212 2.57 -6.68 3.50
CA MET A 212 3.81 -6.17 4.11
C MET A 212 3.73 -4.68 4.40
N LYS A 213 3.12 -3.89 3.50
CA LYS A 213 2.91 -2.47 3.70
C LYS A 213 1.85 -2.18 4.78
N ALA A 214 0.81 -3.00 4.87
CA ALA A 214 -0.18 -2.91 5.95
C ALA A 214 0.46 -3.19 7.32
N ILE A 215 1.35 -4.18 7.41
CA ILE A 215 2.13 -4.47 8.63
C ILE A 215 3.05 -3.27 8.97
N GLU A 216 3.78 -2.74 7.98
CA GLU A 216 4.66 -1.58 8.16
C GLU A 216 3.91 -0.37 8.71
N LYS A 217 2.74 -0.05 8.17
CA LYS A 217 1.92 1.11 8.54
C LYS A 217 0.90 0.84 9.65
N GLU A 218 0.92 -0.37 10.23
CA GLU A 218 -0.03 -0.84 11.25
C GLU A 218 -1.50 -0.71 10.82
N LYS A 219 -1.76 -0.83 9.52
CA LYS A 219 -3.10 -0.81 8.91
C LYS A 219 -3.75 -2.18 9.00
N TYR A 220 -3.84 -2.75 10.20
CA TYR A 220 -4.28 -4.14 10.36
C TYR A 220 -5.71 -4.41 9.89
N ASN A 221 -6.61 -3.42 9.95
CA ASN A 221 -7.95 -3.55 9.35
C ASN A 221 -7.90 -3.79 7.83
N ASN A 222 -6.87 -3.31 7.14
CA ASN A 222 -6.70 -3.57 5.71
C ASN A 222 -6.33 -5.03 5.47
N ILE A 223 -5.55 -5.67 6.36
CA ILE A 223 -5.22 -7.10 6.28
C ILE A 223 -6.49 -7.96 6.22
N GLY A 224 -7.49 -7.65 7.07
CA GLY A 224 -8.77 -8.36 7.04
C GLY A 224 -9.52 -8.20 5.73
N ILE A 225 -9.52 -6.99 5.15
CA ILE A 225 -10.13 -6.75 3.85
C ILE A 225 -9.36 -7.52 2.77
N PHE A 226 -8.02 -7.51 2.81
CA PHE A 226 -7.21 -8.28 1.86
C PHE A 226 -7.50 -9.78 1.96
N LEU A 227 -7.50 -10.36 3.16
CA LEU A 227 -7.85 -11.77 3.38
C LEU A 227 -9.21 -12.15 2.78
N GLN A 228 -10.22 -11.30 2.97
CA GLN A 228 -11.57 -11.52 2.44
C GLN A 228 -11.64 -11.47 0.91
N ASN A 229 -10.69 -10.81 0.26
CA ASN A 229 -10.71 -10.55 -1.18
C ASN A 229 -9.49 -11.18 -1.91
N ASP A 230 -8.60 -11.88 -1.21
CA ASP A 230 -7.45 -12.59 -1.77
C ASP A 230 -7.93 -13.96 -2.28
N HIS A 231 -8.47 -13.96 -3.50
CA HIS A 231 -8.93 -15.16 -4.21
C HIS A 231 -7.81 -15.83 -5.02
N ASN A 232 -6.62 -15.21 -5.06
CA ASN A 232 -5.49 -15.65 -5.86
C ASN A 232 -4.49 -16.52 -5.08
N TYR A 233 -4.92 -17.12 -3.98
CA TYR A 233 -4.12 -18.12 -3.27
C TYR A 233 -4.10 -19.43 -4.06
N ILE A 234 -3.23 -19.43 -5.06
CA ILE A 234 -2.79 -20.59 -5.81
C ILE A 234 -1.35 -20.81 -5.38
N ASP A 235 -1.11 -21.82 -4.55
CA ASP A 235 0.26 -22.33 -4.39
C ASP A 235 0.69 -22.87 -5.77
N SER A 236 1.63 -22.16 -6.39
CA SER A 236 2.06 -22.39 -7.78
C SER A 236 2.68 -23.77 -8.02
N GLU A 237 3.02 -24.53 -6.97
CA GLU A 237 3.49 -25.91 -7.10
C GLU A 237 2.42 -26.99 -6.88
N GLU A 238 1.37 -26.73 -6.09
CA GLU A 238 0.34 -27.74 -5.80
C GLU A 238 -0.75 -27.83 -6.88
N ILE A 239 -1.09 -26.74 -7.56
CA ILE A 239 -2.10 -26.79 -8.64
C ILE A 239 -1.61 -27.60 -9.85
N ILE A 240 -0.31 -27.51 -10.17
CA ILE A 240 0.29 -28.30 -11.26
C ILE A 240 0.33 -29.79 -10.90
N LYS A 241 0.39 -30.13 -9.59
CA LYS A 241 0.62 -31.50 -9.12
C LYS A 241 -0.65 -32.24 -8.68
N PHE A 242 -1.69 -31.52 -8.22
CA PHE A 242 -2.86 -32.15 -7.60
C PHE A 242 -4.24 -31.53 -7.92
N GLY A 243 -4.35 -30.47 -8.73
CA GLY A 243 -5.65 -29.98 -9.19
C GLY A 243 -6.65 -29.65 -8.07
N LYS A 244 -6.15 -29.24 -6.89
CA LYS A 244 -6.98 -28.75 -5.79
C LYS A 244 -6.97 -27.23 -5.78
N ILE A 245 -8.16 -26.66 -5.85
CA ILE A 245 -8.41 -25.28 -5.44
C ILE A 245 -8.15 -25.24 -3.92
N VAL A 246 -7.22 -24.39 -3.51
CA VAL A 246 -6.89 -24.24 -2.09
C VAL A 246 -7.89 -23.29 -1.45
N GLU A 247 -9.00 -23.89 -1.00
CA GLU A 247 -10.15 -23.20 -0.42
C GLU A 247 -10.10 -23.09 1.12
N ASN A 248 -8.97 -23.32 1.78
CA ASN A 248 -8.96 -23.24 3.24
C ASN A 248 -8.65 -21.82 3.72
N GLU A 249 -9.64 -21.13 4.29
CA GLU A 249 -9.47 -19.84 4.97
C GLU A 249 -8.27 -19.87 5.94
N LYS A 250 -8.06 -21.02 6.58
CA LYS A 250 -6.92 -21.30 7.45
C LYS A 250 -5.56 -21.03 6.80
N GLU A 251 -5.38 -21.40 5.52
CA GLU A 251 -4.09 -21.27 4.82
C GLU A 251 -3.80 -19.81 4.44
N LYS A 252 -4.83 -19.04 4.09
CA LYS A 252 -4.69 -17.59 3.87
C LYS A 252 -4.29 -16.86 5.14
N GLU A 253 -4.88 -17.24 6.26
CA GLU A 253 -4.51 -16.71 7.58
C GLU A 253 -3.08 -17.11 7.96
N SER A 254 -2.69 -18.37 7.74
CA SER A 254 -1.32 -18.84 7.95
C SER A 254 -0.28 -18.07 7.12
N LYS A 255 -0.60 -17.72 5.86
CA LYS A 255 0.24 -16.84 5.01
C LYS A 255 0.50 -15.49 5.68
N VAL A 256 -0.54 -14.88 6.26
CA VAL A 256 -0.40 -13.59 6.97
C VAL A 256 0.59 -13.71 8.14
N PHE A 257 0.51 -14.78 8.94
CA PHE A 257 1.49 -15.01 10.01
C PHE A 257 2.90 -15.29 9.49
N GLY A 258 3.04 -15.97 8.36
CA GLY A 258 4.31 -16.12 7.66
C GLY A 258 4.93 -14.76 7.28
N LEU A 259 4.12 -13.83 6.77
CA LEU A 259 4.55 -12.46 6.44
C LEU A 259 4.95 -11.67 7.70
N PHE A 260 4.18 -11.78 8.78
CA PHE A 260 4.54 -11.21 10.08
C PHE A 260 5.89 -11.77 10.58
N ASN A 261 6.08 -13.09 10.55
CA ASN A 261 7.34 -13.71 10.97
C ASN A 261 8.54 -13.19 10.17
N ASN A 262 8.39 -13.04 8.85
CA ASN A 262 9.43 -12.49 8.00
C ASN A 262 9.72 -11.02 8.31
N TYR A 263 8.67 -10.22 8.54
CA TYR A 263 8.80 -8.80 8.87
C TYR A 263 9.47 -8.60 10.24
N ASP A 264 8.93 -9.25 11.27
CA ASP A 264 9.43 -9.19 12.66
C ASP A 264 10.88 -9.68 12.76
N ALA A 265 11.23 -10.77 12.08
CA ALA A 265 12.61 -11.27 12.05
C ALA A 265 13.58 -10.32 11.34
N LYS A 266 13.14 -9.68 10.24
CA LYS A 266 13.98 -8.75 9.46
C LYS A 266 14.27 -7.45 10.22
N TYR A 267 13.29 -6.94 10.96
CA TYR A 267 13.37 -5.63 11.62
C TYR A 267 13.58 -5.73 13.14
N HIS A 268 13.70 -6.94 13.70
CA HIS A 268 13.79 -7.18 15.15
C HIS A 268 12.66 -6.51 15.93
N ILE A 269 11.42 -6.68 15.48
CA ILE A 269 10.22 -6.12 16.11
C ILE A 269 9.19 -7.22 16.35
N ASN A 270 8.09 -6.89 17.02
CA ASN A 270 7.07 -7.85 17.47
C ASN A 270 5.65 -7.46 17.02
N LYS A 271 5.51 -6.95 15.79
CA LYS A 271 4.21 -6.51 15.26
C LYS A 271 3.21 -7.65 15.18
N LYS A 272 3.66 -8.90 15.01
CA LYS A 272 2.80 -10.10 15.11
C LYS A 272 2.00 -10.11 16.41
N TYR A 273 2.65 -9.82 17.52
CA TYR A 273 2.04 -9.89 18.85
C TYR A 273 1.12 -8.69 19.12
N ASP A 274 1.48 -7.49 18.64
CA ASP A 274 0.58 -6.32 18.69
C ASP A 274 -0.69 -6.56 17.87
N PHE A 275 -0.54 -7.12 16.66
CA PHE A 275 -1.65 -7.52 15.81
C PHE A 275 -2.61 -8.49 16.52
N VAL A 276 -2.07 -9.56 17.12
CA VAL A 276 -2.87 -10.56 17.85
C VAL A 276 -3.54 -9.97 19.08
N LYS A 277 -2.87 -9.07 19.81
CA LYS A 277 -3.48 -8.35 20.94
C LYS A 277 -4.66 -7.48 20.49
N LYS A 278 -4.55 -6.82 19.34
CA LYS A 278 -5.64 -6.02 18.74
C LYS A 278 -6.80 -6.89 18.26
N LEU A 279 -6.53 -8.08 17.72
CA LEU A 279 -7.57 -9.09 17.42
C LEU A 279 -8.30 -9.51 18.70
N GLN A 280 -7.58 -9.96 19.73
CA GLN A 280 -8.16 -10.48 20.98
C GLN A 280 -8.94 -9.43 21.78
N SER A 281 -8.62 -8.15 21.60
CA SER A 281 -9.33 -7.01 22.22
C SER A 281 -10.46 -6.45 21.37
N ASN A 282 -10.82 -7.10 20.25
CA ASN A 282 -11.85 -6.68 19.30
C ASN A 282 -11.64 -5.26 18.76
N GLN A 283 -10.38 -4.83 18.58
CA GLN A 283 -10.04 -3.55 17.97
C GLN A 283 -9.98 -3.63 16.44
N LEU A 284 -10.01 -4.84 15.87
CA LEU A 284 -10.03 -5.09 14.43
C LEU A 284 -11.42 -5.56 13.99
N ASN A 285 -11.80 -5.20 12.77
CA ASN A 285 -13.13 -5.46 12.21
C ASN A 285 -13.22 -6.80 11.46
N PHE A 286 -12.42 -7.79 11.88
CA PHE A 286 -12.38 -9.13 11.33
C PHE A 286 -11.76 -10.09 12.34
N ASP A 287 -12.02 -11.37 12.16
CA ASP A 287 -11.50 -12.45 13.00
C ASP A 287 -10.48 -13.29 12.23
N ILE A 288 -9.70 -14.07 12.98
CA ILE A 288 -8.80 -15.09 12.47
C ILE A 288 -9.09 -16.40 13.21
N ASN A 289 -8.94 -17.54 12.53
CA ASN A 289 -9.08 -18.85 13.14
C ASN A 289 -8.15 -19.01 14.35
N LYS A 290 -8.74 -19.39 15.49
CA LYS A 290 -8.01 -19.57 16.76
C LYS A 290 -6.91 -20.60 16.66
N GLU A 291 -7.10 -21.67 15.88
CA GLU A 291 -6.07 -22.69 15.67
C GLU A 291 -4.82 -22.10 14.99
N VAL A 292 -5.00 -21.17 14.05
CA VAL A 292 -3.88 -20.49 13.38
C VAL A 292 -3.14 -19.59 14.38
N ILE A 293 -3.89 -18.85 15.21
CA ILE A 293 -3.27 -18.04 16.27
C ILE A 293 -2.45 -18.94 17.20
N GLU A 294 -3.00 -20.07 17.65
CA GLU A 294 -2.32 -21.00 18.54
C GLU A 294 -1.09 -21.67 17.89
N GLU A 295 -1.10 -21.88 16.58
CA GLU A 295 0.01 -22.46 15.83
C GLU A 295 1.18 -21.47 15.65
N TYR A 296 0.89 -20.18 15.46
CA TYR A 296 1.90 -19.18 15.08
C TYR A 296 2.30 -18.20 16.19
N VAL A 297 1.58 -18.17 17.32
CA VAL A 297 1.78 -17.20 18.39
C VAL A 297 2.21 -17.90 19.67
N ILE A 298 3.38 -17.52 20.18
CA ILE A 298 3.85 -17.97 21.49
C ILE A 298 2.97 -17.35 22.57
N LYS A 299 2.31 -18.20 23.35
CA LYS A 299 1.51 -17.78 24.50
C LYS A 299 2.42 -17.15 25.56
N ASP A 300 1.97 -16.03 26.14
CA ASP A 300 2.67 -15.31 27.20
C ASP A 300 4.13 -15.00 26.84
N ILE A 301 4.36 -14.45 25.64
CA ILE A 301 5.69 -14.17 25.08
C ILE A 301 6.62 -13.42 26.05
N ASP A 302 6.10 -12.54 26.89
CA ASP A 302 6.91 -11.80 27.87
C ASP A 302 7.41 -12.70 29.01
N ILE A 303 6.58 -13.64 29.48
CA ILE A 303 7.01 -14.67 30.45
C ILE A 303 8.07 -15.56 29.81
N VAL A 304 7.89 -15.94 28.55
CA VAL A 304 8.86 -16.72 27.80
C VAL A 304 10.20 -15.99 27.68
N ARG A 305 10.18 -14.68 27.40
CA ARG A 305 11.40 -13.85 27.38
C ARG A 305 12.10 -13.85 28.73
N GLU A 306 11.37 -13.66 29.84
CA GLU A 306 11.97 -13.66 31.18
C GLU A 306 12.57 -15.03 31.53
N ASN A 307 11.87 -16.13 31.24
CA ASN A 307 12.41 -17.47 31.44
C ASN A 307 13.71 -17.70 30.65
N VAL A 308 13.73 -17.28 29.38
CA VAL A 308 14.93 -17.38 28.54
C VAL A 308 16.07 -16.52 29.10
N LYS A 309 15.79 -15.29 29.57
CA LYS A 309 16.80 -14.45 30.24
C LYS A 309 17.40 -15.15 31.45
N CYS A 310 16.59 -15.73 32.33
CA CYS A 310 17.06 -16.46 33.50
C CYS A 310 17.98 -17.63 33.13
N ILE A 311 17.55 -18.48 32.19
CA ILE A 311 18.34 -19.64 31.74
C ILE A 311 19.68 -19.19 31.12
N ILE A 312 19.67 -18.09 30.36
CA ILE A 312 20.89 -17.50 29.79
C ILE A 312 21.84 -17.05 30.90
N THR A 313 21.34 -16.35 31.92
CA THR A 313 22.18 -15.87 33.04
C THR A 313 22.74 -17.00 33.91
N GLU A 314 22.10 -18.18 33.93
CA GLU A 314 22.60 -19.38 34.60
C GLU A 314 23.72 -20.09 33.83
N GLY A 315 23.95 -19.73 32.56
CA GLY A 315 24.97 -20.34 31.71
C GLY A 315 24.66 -21.79 31.28
N ASN A 316 23.39 -22.22 31.36
CA ASN A 316 22.99 -23.59 31.08
C ASN A 316 22.47 -23.77 29.64
N LYS A 317 23.39 -24.10 28.71
CA LYS A 317 23.08 -24.35 27.30
C LYS A 317 22.06 -25.48 27.10
N GLU A 318 22.18 -26.57 27.85
CA GLU A 318 21.33 -27.76 27.69
C GLU A 318 19.89 -27.44 28.09
N GLN A 319 19.71 -26.75 29.22
CA GLN A 319 18.41 -26.26 29.66
C GLN A 319 17.80 -25.27 28.68
N LEU A 320 18.60 -24.35 28.10
CA LEU A 320 18.11 -23.44 27.06
C LEU A 320 17.65 -24.23 25.83
N SER A 321 18.42 -25.23 25.40
CA SER A 321 18.09 -26.04 24.24
C SER A 321 16.81 -26.85 24.43
N HIS A 322 16.66 -27.52 25.58
CA HIS A 322 15.43 -28.23 25.93
C HIS A 322 14.25 -27.29 26.03
N TYR A 323 14.39 -26.16 26.74
CA TYR A 323 13.30 -25.20 26.89
C TYR A 323 12.79 -24.68 25.54
N LEU A 324 13.69 -24.31 24.62
CA LEU A 324 13.28 -23.85 23.29
C LEU A 324 12.62 -24.96 22.48
N LYS A 325 13.14 -26.19 22.53
CA LYS A 325 12.60 -27.33 21.77
C LYS A 325 11.22 -27.76 22.29
N ASP A 326 11.07 -27.89 23.59
CA ASP A 326 9.85 -28.35 24.24
C ASP A 326 8.70 -27.37 24.03
N ASN A 327 9.02 -26.07 23.99
CA ASN A 327 8.05 -25.01 23.74
C ASN A 327 7.95 -24.60 22.26
N LYS A 328 8.67 -25.28 21.34
CA LYS A 328 8.72 -24.97 19.89
C LYS A 328 9.07 -23.50 19.59
N ILE A 329 9.95 -22.91 20.38
CA ILE A 329 10.33 -21.50 20.26
C ILE A 329 11.49 -21.36 19.28
N LYS A 330 11.29 -20.58 18.22
CA LYS A 330 12.40 -20.04 17.43
C LYS A 330 12.98 -18.84 18.18
N ILE A 331 14.24 -18.94 18.61
CA ILE A 331 14.87 -17.92 19.47
C ILE A 331 14.83 -16.49 18.89
N THR A 332 14.87 -16.36 17.56
CA THR A 332 14.81 -15.07 16.87
C THR A 332 13.45 -14.38 17.00
N GLU A 333 12.37 -15.12 17.29
CA GLU A 333 11.03 -14.55 17.53
C GLU A 333 10.90 -13.85 18.89
N LEU A 334 11.88 -14.06 19.78
CA LEU A 334 11.89 -13.40 21.08
C LEU A 334 12.40 -11.96 20.99
N ASN A 335 13.04 -11.59 19.88
CA ASN A 335 13.61 -10.26 19.70
C ASN A 335 12.51 -9.19 19.59
N THR A 336 12.82 -7.99 20.06
CA THR A 336 12.03 -6.76 19.94
C THR A 336 12.99 -5.57 19.74
N GLU A 337 12.43 -4.39 19.49
CA GLU A 337 13.20 -3.16 19.35
C GLU A 337 14.04 -2.83 20.60
N ASP A 338 13.56 -3.26 21.78
CA ASP A 338 14.20 -3.02 23.07
C ASP A 338 15.03 -4.20 23.58
N PHE A 339 14.85 -5.39 23.00
CA PHE A 339 15.40 -6.64 23.51
C PHE A 339 15.86 -7.56 22.39
N ASP A 340 17.16 -7.81 22.33
CA ASP A 340 17.73 -8.87 21.49
C ASP A 340 18.38 -9.94 22.38
N VAL A 341 18.04 -11.20 22.13
CA VAL A 341 18.47 -12.33 22.96
C VAL A 341 19.99 -12.52 22.93
N LEU A 342 20.61 -12.29 21.77
CA LEU A 342 22.05 -12.44 21.58
C LEU A 342 22.81 -11.29 22.27
N LEU A 343 22.33 -10.06 22.12
CA LEU A 343 22.89 -8.91 22.86
C LEU A 343 22.75 -9.10 24.37
N PHE A 344 21.58 -9.55 24.82
CA PHE A 344 21.35 -9.85 26.23
C PHE A 344 22.34 -10.90 26.76
N ALA A 345 22.50 -12.02 26.05
CA ALA A 345 23.47 -13.03 26.44
C ALA A 345 24.89 -12.47 26.53
N ILE A 346 25.33 -11.69 25.55
CA ILE A 346 26.64 -11.04 25.57
C ILE A 346 26.78 -10.07 26.74
N GLU A 347 25.75 -9.30 27.05
CA GLU A 347 25.80 -8.28 28.09
C GLU A 347 25.79 -8.88 29.49
N TYR A 348 25.06 -9.97 29.71
CA TYR A 348 24.71 -10.43 31.05
C TYR A 348 25.27 -11.80 31.45
N THR A 349 25.87 -12.58 30.55
CA THR A 349 26.63 -13.77 30.96
C THR A 349 28.06 -13.42 31.38
N GLY A 350 28.83 -14.34 31.97
CA GLY A 350 30.24 -14.15 32.31
C GLY A 350 31.19 -14.34 31.11
N THR A 351 32.38 -14.90 31.39
CA THR A 351 33.37 -15.34 30.39
C THR A 351 33.81 -16.79 30.61
N THR A 352 33.04 -17.55 31.41
CA THR A 352 33.31 -18.97 31.64
C THR A 352 33.03 -19.79 30.39
N ASP A 353 33.56 -21.01 30.33
CA ASP A 353 33.32 -21.90 29.20
C ASP A 353 31.82 -22.24 29.04
N ARG A 354 31.06 -22.23 30.14
CA ARG A 354 29.59 -22.40 30.15
C ARG A 354 28.88 -21.22 29.52
N ASP A 355 29.25 -19.99 29.90
CA ASP A 355 28.72 -18.76 29.31
C ASP A 355 28.98 -18.71 27.79
N MET A 356 30.19 -19.10 27.40
CA MET A 356 30.61 -19.17 26.01
C MET A 356 29.82 -20.21 25.22
N ALA A 357 29.50 -21.35 25.82
CA ALA A 357 28.67 -22.37 25.19
C ALA A 357 27.24 -21.87 24.91
N VAL A 358 26.65 -21.07 25.82
CA VAL A 358 25.34 -20.44 25.61
C VAL A 358 25.40 -19.42 24.48
N ILE A 359 26.37 -18.49 24.51
CA ILE A 359 26.51 -17.48 23.46
C ILE A 359 26.70 -18.16 22.10
N LEU A 360 27.61 -19.14 21.99
CA LEU A 360 27.85 -19.91 20.77
C LEU A 360 26.59 -20.60 20.24
N TYR A 361 25.80 -21.17 21.14
CA TYR A 361 24.54 -21.80 20.81
C TYR A 361 23.55 -20.79 20.23
N ILE A 362 23.37 -19.63 20.88
CA ILE A 362 22.48 -18.55 20.40
C ILE A 362 22.96 -18.00 19.06
N THR A 363 24.26 -17.71 18.91
CA THR A 363 24.85 -17.28 17.63
C THR A 363 24.59 -18.28 16.50
N GLY A 364 24.41 -19.57 16.83
CA GLY A 364 24.02 -20.62 15.88
C GLY A 364 22.66 -20.41 15.22
N PHE A 365 21.78 -19.56 15.75
CA PHE A 365 20.48 -19.23 15.15
C PHE A 365 20.52 -17.95 14.30
N TYR A 366 21.65 -17.25 14.31
CA TYR A 366 21.90 -15.99 13.62
C TYR A 366 22.82 -16.21 12.40
N VAL A 367 22.72 -17.38 11.74
CA VAL A 367 23.69 -17.89 10.75
C VAL A 367 23.91 -16.93 9.57
N ASP A 368 22.88 -16.21 9.14
CA ASP A 368 22.97 -15.21 8.06
C ASP A 368 23.18 -13.77 8.57
N SER A 369 23.33 -13.58 9.88
CA SER A 369 23.14 -12.30 10.57
C SER A 369 24.25 -11.96 11.59
N ILE A 370 25.40 -12.64 11.54
CA ILE A 370 26.53 -12.35 12.44
C ILE A 370 27.12 -10.94 12.19
N ASP A 371 26.92 -10.38 10.99
CA ASP A 371 27.29 -9.02 10.60
C ASP A 371 26.11 -8.02 10.61
N THR A 372 24.88 -8.43 10.96
CA THR A 372 23.74 -7.51 10.91
C THR A 372 23.78 -6.56 12.09
N ARG A 373 23.67 -5.27 11.75
CA ARG A 373 23.38 -4.21 12.69
C ARG A 373 22.07 -4.52 13.41
N ILE A 374 22.12 -4.75 14.72
CA ILE A 374 20.93 -4.90 15.55
C ILE A 374 20.45 -3.51 15.92
N GLU A 375 19.22 -3.16 15.59
CA GLU A 375 18.64 -1.88 15.99
C GLU A 375 18.17 -1.97 17.45
N ARG A 376 18.67 -1.06 18.31
CA ARG A 376 18.23 -0.89 19.70
C ARG A 376 18.10 0.59 19.98
N ASN A 377 16.94 1.06 20.43
CA ASN A 377 16.65 2.49 20.66
C ASN A 377 17.02 3.39 19.46
N SER A 378 16.63 3.00 18.24
CA SER A 378 17.01 3.68 16.99
C SER A 378 18.52 3.79 16.72
N THR A 379 19.36 2.98 17.39
CA THR A 379 20.80 2.91 17.14
C THR A 379 21.20 1.51 16.68
N PHE A 380 22.02 1.46 15.63
CA PHE A 380 22.56 0.22 15.11
C PHE A 380 23.77 -0.23 15.93
N ILE A 381 23.63 -1.37 16.61
CA ILE A 381 24.67 -2.00 17.41
C ILE A 381 25.13 -3.27 16.70
N ILE A 382 26.43 -3.36 16.45
CA ILE A 382 27.06 -4.60 16.01
C ILE A 382 27.33 -5.43 17.27
N PRO A 383 26.95 -6.72 17.34
CA PRO A 383 27.19 -7.56 18.52
C PRO A 383 28.63 -7.55 19.05
N ALA A 384 29.62 -7.32 18.19
CA ALA A 384 31.02 -7.16 18.56
C ALA A 384 31.32 -5.91 19.42
N ILE A 385 30.52 -4.84 19.32
CA ILE A 385 30.74 -3.58 20.06
C ILE A 385 30.53 -3.78 21.58
N PRO A 386 29.41 -4.35 22.06
CA PRO A 386 29.24 -4.68 23.48
C PRO A 386 30.32 -5.62 24.02
N VAL A 387 30.77 -6.59 23.21
CA VAL A 387 31.85 -7.52 23.56
C VAL A 387 33.16 -6.76 23.85
N LEU A 388 33.56 -5.86 22.94
CA LEU A 388 34.77 -5.05 23.08
C LEU A 388 34.66 -4.07 24.25
N ARG A 389 33.51 -3.39 24.42
CA ARG A 389 33.28 -2.46 25.53
C ARG A 389 33.41 -3.11 26.91
N LYS A 390 33.09 -4.41 27.03
CA LYS A 390 33.17 -5.17 28.29
C LYS A 390 34.47 -5.96 28.45
N ASN A 391 35.48 -5.76 27.59
CA ASN A 391 36.74 -6.51 27.61
C ASN A 391 36.57 -8.05 27.55
N LYS A 392 35.51 -8.53 26.87
CA LYS A 392 35.21 -9.96 26.73
C LYS A 392 35.93 -10.57 25.54
N PHE A 393 37.27 -10.55 25.55
CA PHE A 393 38.11 -10.93 24.40
C PHE A 393 37.87 -12.35 23.89
N LYS A 394 37.65 -13.33 24.78
CA LYS A 394 37.27 -14.70 24.38
C LYS A 394 35.98 -14.76 23.56
N THR A 395 35.01 -13.91 23.90
CA THR A 395 33.75 -13.79 23.15
C THR A 395 33.98 -13.11 21.81
N ALA A 396 34.91 -12.15 21.73
CA ALA A 396 35.29 -11.49 20.48
C ALA A 396 35.96 -12.48 19.53
N ASP A 397 36.87 -13.31 20.04
CA ASP A 397 37.57 -14.34 19.27
C ASP A 397 36.58 -15.33 18.65
N VAL A 398 35.57 -15.76 19.41
CA VAL A 398 34.50 -16.63 18.91
C VAL A 398 33.72 -15.99 17.75
N TYR A 399 33.38 -14.71 17.87
CA TYR A 399 32.72 -13.99 16.79
C TYR A 399 33.59 -13.89 15.53
N ILE A 400 34.88 -13.61 15.70
CA ILE A 400 35.86 -13.52 14.61
C ILE A 400 36.04 -14.89 13.93
N ILE A 401 36.07 -15.99 14.68
CA ILE A 401 36.21 -17.36 14.16
C ILE A 401 34.96 -17.76 13.35
N LYS A 402 33.76 -17.61 13.91
CA LYS A 402 32.50 -17.91 13.19
C LYS A 402 32.36 -17.10 11.90
N LYS A 403 32.80 -15.83 11.92
CA LYS A 403 32.84 -14.98 10.72
C LYS A 403 33.79 -15.55 9.67
N ARG A 404 34.99 -15.99 10.05
CA ARG A 404 35.92 -16.66 9.12
C ARG A 404 35.32 -17.92 8.52
N ASP A 405 34.70 -18.78 9.34
CA ASP A 405 34.10 -20.04 8.86
C ASP A 405 32.93 -19.81 7.88
N LEU A 406 32.18 -18.72 8.04
CA LEU A 406 31.16 -18.29 7.07
C LEU A 406 31.79 -17.83 5.75
N TYR A 407 32.83 -16.98 5.80
CA TYR A 407 33.54 -16.53 4.59
C TYR A 407 34.17 -17.69 3.81
N PHE A 408 34.68 -18.72 4.49
CA PHE A 408 35.24 -19.92 3.84
C PHE A 408 34.20 -20.90 3.28
N LYS A 409 32.91 -20.76 3.62
CA LYS A 409 31.83 -21.55 3.02
C LYS A 409 31.27 -20.96 1.72
N PHE A 410 31.61 -19.70 1.41
CA PHE A 410 31.14 -18.97 0.22
C PHE A 410 32.26 -18.71 -0.82
N VAL A 411 33.47 -19.21 -0.58
CA VAL A 411 34.60 -19.29 -1.54
C VAL A 411 34.81 -20.74 -1.89
#